data_AF-Q6FQF9-F1
#
_entry.id   AF-Q6FQF9-F1
#
_cell.length_a   1.000
_cell.length_b   1.000
_cell.length_c   1.000
_cell.angle_alpha   90.00
_cell.angle_beta   90.00
_cell.angle_gamma   90.00
#
_symmetry.space_group_name_H-M   'P 1'
#
loop_
_entity.id
_entity.type
_entity.pdbx_description
1 polymer ?
#
loop_
_entity_poly.entity_id
_entity_poly.type
_entity_poly.pdbx_seq_one_letter_code
_entity_poly.pdbx_strand_id
1 'polypeptide(L)'
;MDVRKQLYLQCLNREFAQVLAKVRGMSTESLDYNFLQMYLGRSCQWAHVPSIDYLWMRFVMKEPLLLVRPQVLCDMATIALNNDKGFLPSQLLKHYTMNYLNKRHISFDDPVLYHLNRVKVESFAKGTKDRTTFMEKWKVFLQDIDDKFPTSYKFRIRDYMNLSQASRTATQERLGSMLFDQDQITIKNPTSMSLLLNIILLHKGISTDYKLAIFEQFLRSSNGAALIDDSIQILLRLVDGNSSQLRNLLETLKSVDVKISATTCNEIDSCKAKLQ
;
A
#
# COMPACT_ATOMS: atom_id res chain seq x y z
N MET A 1 27.05 31.26 21.95
CA MET A 1 26.04 30.19 22.08
C MET A 1 26.55 29.00 21.30
N ASP A 2 26.58 27.80 21.89
CA ASP A 2 27.11 26.59 21.25
C ASP A 2 26.36 26.28 19.95
N VAL A 3 27.08 26.20 18.82
CA VAL A 3 26.52 25.97 17.47
C VAL A 3 25.65 24.71 17.45
N ARG A 4 26.03 23.67 18.21
CA ARG A 4 25.24 22.45 18.35
C ARG A 4 23.89 22.76 18.99
N LYS A 5 23.88 23.43 20.14
CA LYS A 5 22.62 23.80 20.83
C LYS A 5 21.71 24.63 19.94
N GLN A 6 22.28 25.54 19.15
CA GLN A 6 21.51 26.31 18.18
C GLN A 6 20.84 25.41 17.14
N LEU A 7 21.57 24.49 16.51
CA LEU A 7 20.99 23.57 15.52
C LEU A 7 19.86 22.71 16.11
N TYR A 8 20.02 22.22 17.34
CA TYR A 8 18.97 21.48 18.03
C TYR A 8 17.72 22.33 18.25
N LEU A 9 17.87 23.55 18.77
CA LEU A 9 16.75 24.47 19.00
C LEU A 9 16.03 24.82 17.69
N GLN A 10 16.78 25.10 16.62
CA GLN A 10 16.21 25.41 15.31
C GLN A 10 15.43 24.23 14.73
N CYS A 11 15.93 22.99 14.87
CA CYS A 11 15.17 21.79 14.53
C CYS A 11 13.86 21.65 15.32
N LEU A 12 13.89 21.95 16.62
CA LEU A 12 12.70 21.89 17.49
C LEU A 12 11.69 23.00 17.15
N ASN A 13 12.17 24.18 16.75
CA ASN A 13 11.37 25.31 16.29
C ASN A 13 10.92 25.20 14.82
N ARG A 14 11.22 24.07 14.15
CA ARG A 14 10.84 23.79 12.75
C ARG A 14 11.49 24.70 11.72
N GLU A 15 12.63 25.29 12.04
CA GLU A 15 13.42 26.16 11.16
C GLU A 15 14.29 25.33 10.18
N PHE A 16 13.72 24.30 9.55
CA PHE A 16 14.48 23.28 8.81
C PHE A 16 15.29 23.82 7.64
N ALA A 17 14.80 24.84 6.93
CA ALA A 17 15.55 25.47 5.85
C ALA A 17 16.84 26.14 6.35
N GLN A 18 16.79 26.80 7.52
CA GLN A 18 17.97 27.44 8.12
C GLN A 18 18.95 26.39 8.63
N VAL A 19 18.45 25.33 9.27
CA VAL A 19 19.27 24.20 9.69
C VAL A 19 19.95 23.56 8.48
N LEU A 20 19.23 23.33 7.39
CA LEU A 20 19.78 22.76 6.16
C LEU A 20 20.91 23.61 5.58
N ALA A 21 20.73 24.94 5.52
CA ALA A 21 21.76 25.86 5.05
C ALA A 21 23.04 25.77 5.88
N LYS A 22 22.92 25.70 7.21
CA LYS A 22 24.07 25.54 8.12
C LYS A 22 24.74 24.19 7.97
N VAL A 23 23.96 23.10 8.03
CA VAL A 23 24.47 21.72 7.95
C VAL A 23 25.21 21.46 6.63
N ARG A 24 24.80 22.11 5.53
CA ARG A 24 25.49 22.03 4.23
C ARG A 24 26.93 22.51 4.27
N GLY A 25 27.23 23.54 5.07
CA GLY A 25 28.57 24.11 5.21
C GLY A 25 29.42 23.43 6.29
N MET A 26 28.86 22.51 7.07
CA MET A 26 29.57 21.85 8.17
C MET A 26 30.34 20.63 7.71
N SER A 27 31.55 20.44 8.26
CA SER A 27 32.31 19.21 8.10
C SER A 27 31.59 18.05 8.80
N THR A 28 31.73 16.86 8.26
CA THR A 28 31.05 15.67 8.79
C THR A 28 31.46 15.35 10.23
N GLU A 29 32.72 15.58 10.59
CA GLU A 29 33.27 15.39 11.94
C GLU A 29 32.60 16.28 13.01
N SER A 30 32.07 17.43 12.59
CA SER A 30 31.41 18.37 13.50
C SER A 30 29.94 18.02 13.83
N LEU A 31 29.36 17.07 13.07
CA LEU A 31 27.96 16.67 13.20
C LEU A 31 27.86 15.35 13.95
N ASP A 32 27.28 15.38 15.15
CA ASP A 32 27.08 14.17 15.93
C ASP A 32 25.89 13.34 15.42
N TYR A 33 25.99 12.02 15.61
CA TYR A 33 24.99 11.05 15.18
C TYR A 33 23.59 11.33 15.74
N ASN A 34 23.50 11.74 17.02
CA ASN A 34 22.23 11.98 17.68
C ASN A 34 21.51 13.17 17.06
N PHE A 35 22.25 14.22 16.69
CA PHE A 35 21.71 15.36 15.97
C PHE A 35 21.16 14.94 14.61
N LEU A 36 21.93 14.17 13.83
CA LEU A 36 21.50 13.70 12.51
C LEU A 36 20.24 12.82 12.59
N GLN A 37 20.15 11.92 13.57
CA GLN A 37 18.94 11.13 13.80
C GLN A 37 17.73 12.00 14.17
N MET A 38 17.91 12.93 15.10
CA MET A 38 16.83 13.84 15.51
C MET A 38 16.38 14.72 14.33
N TYR A 39 17.33 15.28 13.59
CA TYR A 39 17.05 16.16 12.48
C TYR A 39 16.33 15.42 11.35
N LEU A 40 16.75 14.21 10.98
CA LEU A 40 16.04 13.39 10.01
C LEU A 40 14.62 13.05 10.50
N GLY A 41 14.47 12.61 11.75
CA GLY A 41 13.17 12.27 12.33
C GLY A 41 12.21 13.47 12.35
N ARG A 42 12.67 14.65 12.77
CA ARG A 42 11.88 15.88 12.74
C ARG A 42 11.57 16.33 11.31
N SER A 43 12.52 16.21 10.39
CA SER A 43 12.28 16.53 8.98
C SER A 43 11.19 15.63 8.39
N CYS A 44 11.16 14.35 8.75
CA CYS A 44 10.09 13.43 8.34
C CYS A 44 8.75 13.80 8.99
N GLN A 45 8.73 14.07 10.29
CA GLN A 45 7.52 14.50 11.00
C GLN A 45 6.85 15.71 10.35
N TRP A 46 7.64 16.66 9.83
CA TRP A 46 7.16 17.88 9.18
C TRP A 46 7.22 17.83 7.66
N ALA A 47 7.45 16.65 7.07
CA ALA A 47 7.56 16.42 5.64
C ALA A 47 8.50 17.42 4.90
N HIS A 48 9.58 17.86 5.54
CA HIS A 48 10.55 18.76 4.94
C HIS A 48 11.50 18.02 3.97
N VAL A 49 11.00 17.75 2.76
CA VAL A 49 11.66 16.97 1.71
C VAL A 49 13.10 17.39 1.43
N PRO A 50 13.47 18.69 1.32
CA PRO A 50 14.85 19.08 1.03
C PRO A 50 15.86 18.60 2.08
N SER A 51 15.47 18.56 3.36
CA SER A 51 16.33 18.03 4.43
C SER A 51 16.40 16.51 4.40
N ILE A 52 15.28 15.84 4.14
CA ILE A 52 15.22 14.38 4.02
C ILE A 52 16.15 13.91 2.88
N ASP A 53 16.00 14.50 1.69
CA ASP A 53 16.82 14.18 0.52
C ASP A 53 18.30 14.42 0.80
N TYR A 54 18.63 15.57 1.39
CA TYR A 54 20.01 15.91 1.71
C TYR A 54 20.63 14.93 2.71
N LEU A 55 19.93 14.64 3.81
CA LEU A 55 20.42 13.74 4.86
C LEU A 55 20.57 12.31 4.33
N TRP A 56 19.61 11.84 3.54
CA TRP A 56 19.69 10.52 2.89
C TRP A 56 20.89 10.41 1.96
N MET A 57 21.03 11.38 1.04
CA MET A 57 22.11 11.36 0.05
C MET A 57 23.50 11.52 0.68
N ARG A 58 23.65 12.42 1.67
CA ARG A 58 24.95 12.66 2.31
C ARG A 58 25.30 11.58 3.33
N PHE A 59 24.45 11.38 4.34
CA PHE A 59 24.81 10.62 5.55
C PHE A 59 24.33 9.16 5.56
N VAL A 60 23.59 8.72 4.54
CA VAL A 60 23.19 7.32 4.39
C VAL A 60 23.84 6.69 3.16
N MET A 61 23.81 7.39 2.03
CA MET A 61 24.31 6.84 0.76
C MET A 61 25.80 7.09 0.52
N LYS A 62 26.30 8.33 0.70
CA LYS A 62 27.70 8.68 0.40
C LYS A 62 28.64 8.41 1.57
N GLU A 63 28.27 8.89 2.75
CA GLU A 63 29.01 8.74 4.00
C GLU A 63 28.09 7.99 4.97
N PRO A 64 28.12 6.64 5.04
CA PRO A 64 27.12 5.83 5.74
C PRO A 64 27.26 5.90 7.27
N LEU A 65 27.18 7.10 7.81
CA LEU A 65 27.30 7.43 9.23
C LEU A 65 25.94 7.35 9.94
N LEU A 66 24.84 7.43 9.19
CA LEU A 66 23.49 7.45 9.74
C LEU A 66 22.77 6.13 9.46
N LEU A 67 22.63 5.30 10.50
CA LEU A 67 21.69 4.20 10.49
C LEU A 67 20.27 4.73 10.77
N VAL A 68 19.45 4.78 9.73
CA VAL A 68 18.07 5.27 9.81
C VAL A 68 17.16 4.23 10.47
N ARG A 69 16.42 4.64 11.50
CA ARG A 69 15.50 3.79 12.26
C ARG A 69 14.34 3.29 11.39
N PRO A 70 13.81 2.07 11.61
CA PRO A 70 12.74 1.49 10.79
C PRO A 70 11.50 2.39 10.62
N GLN A 71 11.01 2.98 11.71
CA GLN A 71 9.87 3.90 11.64
C GLN A 71 10.14 5.12 10.74
N VAL A 72 11.35 5.69 10.83
CA VAL A 72 11.74 6.84 10.01
C VAL A 72 11.81 6.45 8.53
N LEU A 73 12.23 5.22 8.20
CA LEU A 73 12.16 4.71 6.83
C LEU A 73 10.71 4.64 6.32
N CYS A 74 9.77 4.19 7.15
CA CYS A 74 8.34 4.18 6.79
C CYS A 74 7.78 5.58 6.54
N ASP A 75 8.18 6.56 7.36
CA ASP A 75 7.78 7.96 7.21
C ASP A 75 8.37 8.53 5.92
N MET A 76 9.67 8.33 5.68
CA MET A 76 10.34 8.72 4.44
C MET A 76 9.67 8.10 3.20
N ALA A 77 9.30 6.82 3.26
CA ALA A 77 8.64 6.13 2.16
C ALA A 77 7.28 6.78 1.85
N THR A 78 6.48 7.07 2.87
CA THR A 78 5.18 7.73 2.71
C THR A 78 5.33 9.12 2.10
N ILE A 79 6.31 9.90 2.57
CA ILE A 79 6.63 11.22 2.01
C ILE A 79 7.08 11.09 0.56
N ALA A 80 7.91 10.09 0.24
CA ALA A 80 8.41 9.84 -1.11
C ALA A 80 7.29 9.53 -2.10
N LEU A 81 6.33 8.68 -1.70
CA LEU A 81 5.15 8.34 -2.50
C LEU A 81 4.32 9.60 -2.83
N ASN A 82 4.17 10.51 -1.87
CA ASN A 82 3.38 11.72 -2.06
C ASN A 82 4.10 12.81 -2.85
N ASN A 83 5.44 12.85 -2.82
CA ASN A 83 6.27 13.89 -3.45
C ASN A 83 6.97 13.42 -4.75
N ASP A 84 6.44 12.38 -5.40
CA ASP A 84 6.92 11.85 -6.69
C ASP A 84 8.42 11.43 -6.69
N LYS A 85 8.94 11.01 -5.53
CA LYS A 85 10.31 10.52 -5.37
C LYS A 85 10.38 9.02 -5.65
N GLY A 86 9.98 8.59 -6.85
CA GLY A 86 9.78 7.18 -7.20
C GLY A 86 11.01 6.26 -7.03
N PHE A 87 12.23 6.81 -7.03
CA PHE A 87 13.46 6.03 -6.82
C PHE A 87 13.74 5.71 -5.33
N LEU A 88 13.22 6.54 -4.41
CA LEU A 88 13.59 6.48 -3.00
C LEU A 88 13.04 5.21 -2.30
N PRO A 89 11.78 4.77 -2.50
CA PRO A 89 11.25 3.57 -1.85
C PRO A 89 12.11 2.31 -2.00
N SER A 90 12.65 2.06 -3.20
CA SER A 90 13.54 0.91 -3.44
C SER A 90 14.85 1.01 -2.65
N GLN A 91 15.40 2.22 -2.49
CA GLN A 91 16.60 2.46 -1.69
C GLN A 91 16.32 2.27 -0.19
N LEU A 92 15.16 2.76 0.30
CA LEU A 92 14.75 2.58 1.69
C LEU A 92 14.56 1.10 2.04
N LEU A 93 13.90 0.34 1.17
CA LEU A 93 13.73 -1.11 1.34
C LEU A 93 15.08 -1.83 1.37
N LYS A 94 16.00 -1.50 0.45
CA LYS A 94 17.36 -2.06 0.43
C LYS A 94 18.11 -1.78 1.74
N HIS A 95 18.05 -0.54 2.22
CA HIS A 95 18.66 -0.15 3.50
C HIS A 95 18.08 -0.95 4.67
N TYR A 96 16.76 -1.13 4.70
CA TYR A 96 16.10 -1.94 5.71
C TYR A 96 16.57 -3.40 5.68
N THR A 97 16.56 -4.03 4.50
CA THR A 97 16.97 -5.42 4.33
C THR A 97 18.42 -5.64 4.77
N MET A 98 19.35 -4.79 4.33
CA MET A 98 20.78 -4.94 4.63
C MET A 98 21.12 -4.72 6.11
N ASN A 99 20.42 -3.80 6.79
CA ASN A 99 20.79 -3.38 8.14
C ASN A 99 19.93 -4.00 9.25
N TYR A 100 18.71 -4.46 8.94
CA TYR A 100 17.78 -4.99 9.93
C TYR A 100 17.40 -6.44 9.63
N LEU A 101 16.79 -6.71 8.46
CA LEU A 101 16.25 -8.04 8.13
C LEU A 101 17.33 -9.12 8.19
N ASN A 102 18.45 -8.92 7.48
CA ASN A 102 19.53 -9.90 7.39
C ASN A 102 20.29 -10.09 8.71
N LYS A 103 20.21 -9.12 9.63
CA LYS A 103 20.98 -9.11 10.88
C LYS A 103 20.19 -9.60 12.10
N ARG A 104 18.86 -9.64 12.05
CA ARG A 104 18.01 -9.82 13.23
C ARG A 104 17.03 -10.99 13.17
N HIS A 105 17.13 -11.89 12.19
CA HIS A 105 16.16 -12.99 11.98
C HIS A 105 14.70 -12.51 12.08
N ILE A 106 14.42 -11.34 11.50
CA ILE A 106 13.09 -10.72 11.58
C ILE A 106 12.13 -11.57 10.74
N SER A 107 10.96 -11.87 11.31
CA SER A 107 9.90 -12.62 10.64
C SER A 107 9.39 -11.89 9.40
N PHE A 108 8.95 -12.64 8.39
CA PHE A 108 8.31 -12.11 7.18
C PHE A 108 7.01 -11.33 7.47
N ASP A 109 6.43 -11.47 8.66
CA ASP A 109 5.26 -10.71 9.12
C ASP A 109 5.58 -9.31 9.67
N ASP A 110 6.80 -8.84 9.49
CA ASP A 110 7.22 -7.53 9.97
C ASP A 110 6.44 -6.38 9.30
N PRO A 111 5.72 -5.54 10.08
CA PRO A 111 4.97 -4.40 9.57
C PRO A 111 5.82 -3.39 8.79
N VAL A 112 7.11 -3.24 9.14
CA VAL A 112 8.02 -2.34 8.43
C VAL A 112 8.31 -2.88 7.03
N LEU A 113 8.63 -4.18 6.94
CA LEU A 113 8.89 -4.84 5.66
C LEU A 113 7.67 -4.75 4.75
N TYR A 114 6.47 -5.01 5.27
CA TYR A 114 5.22 -4.84 4.53
C TYR A 114 5.03 -3.42 4.03
N HIS A 115 5.13 -2.42 4.92
CA HIS A 115 4.90 -1.03 4.53
C HIS A 115 5.90 -0.55 3.47
N LEU A 116 7.18 -0.92 3.56
CA LEU A 116 8.18 -0.54 2.57
C LEU A 116 7.93 -1.20 1.21
N ASN A 117 7.58 -2.49 1.16
CA ASN A 117 7.23 -3.13 -0.11
C ASN A 117 5.93 -2.55 -0.68
N ARG A 118 4.90 -2.31 0.15
CA ARG A 118 3.64 -1.68 -0.26
C ARG A 118 3.89 -0.33 -0.91
N VAL A 119 4.68 0.54 -0.26
CA VAL A 119 5.01 1.86 -0.80
C VAL A 119 5.82 1.76 -2.09
N LYS A 120 6.72 0.77 -2.22
CA LYS A 120 7.45 0.52 -3.47
C LYS A 120 6.48 0.18 -4.62
N VAL A 121 5.54 -0.73 -4.41
CA VAL A 121 4.51 -1.11 -5.40
C VAL A 121 3.65 0.09 -5.77
N GLU A 122 3.14 0.84 -4.78
CA GLU A 122 2.31 2.03 -4.99
C GLU A 122 3.07 3.14 -5.73
N SER A 123 4.36 3.31 -5.43
CA SER A 123 5.21 4.30 -6.11
C SER A 123 5.48 3.90 -7.56
N PHE A 124 5.65 2.60 -7.84
CA PHE A 124 5.74 2.11 -9.21
C PHE A 124 4.44 2.36 -9.98
N ALA A 125 3.29 2.03 -9.40
CA ALA A 125 1.98 2.25 -10.00
C ALA A 125 1.72 3.74 -10.29
N LYS A 126 2.05 4.62 -9.32
CA LYS A 126 1.92 6.07 -9.46
C LYS A 126 2.89 6.66 -10.49
N GLY A 127 4.15 6.26 -10.44
CA GLY A 127 5.23 6.86 -11.23
C GLY A 127 5.20 6.46 -12.71
N THR A 128 4.75 5.25 -13.02
CA THR A 128 4.66 4.76 -14.40
C THR A 128 3.43 5.27 -15.15
N LYS A 129 2.35 5.65 -14.44
CA LYS A 129 1.10 6.14 -15.03
C LYS A 129 0.66 5.23 -16.20
N ASP A 130 0.39 5.79 -17.38
CA ASP A 130 -0.07 5.04 -18.54
C ASP A 130 1.06 4.38 -19.36
N ARG A 131 2.32 4.51 -18.93
CA ARG A 131 3.47 3.88 -19.61
C ARG A 131 3.52 2.37 -19.41
N THR A 132 2.84 1.86 -18.38
CA THR A 132 2.72 0.43 -18.11
C THR A 132 1.24 0.08 -17.98
N THR A 133 0.91 -1.13 -18.43
CA THR A 133 -0.43 -1.69 -18.29
C THR A 133 -0.76 -2.01 -16.82
N PHE A 134 -2.05 -2.15 -16.52
CA PHE A 134 -2.47 -2.63 -15.20
C PHE A 134 -1.89 -4.02 -14.89
N MET A 135 -1.82 -4.91 -15.88
CA MET A 135 -1.26 -6.24 -15.72
C MET A 135 0.21 -6.22 -15.29
N GLU A 136 1.03 -5.35 -15.86
CA GLU A 136 2.45 -5.21 -15.47
C GLU A 136 2.57 -4.72 -14.03
N LYS A 137 1.73 -3.75 -13.62
CA LYS A 137 1.68 -3.28 -12.23
C LYS A 137 1.20 -4.37 -11.27
N TRP A 138 0.23 -5.18 -11.69
CA TRP A 138 -0.24 -6.33 -10.93
C TRP A 138 0.84 -7.40 -10.77
N LYS A 139 1.63 -7.69 -11.82
CA LYS A 139 2.80 -8.58 -11.74
C LYS A 139 3.82 -8.07 -10.72
N VAL A 140 4.08 -6.77 -10.67
CA VAL A 140 4.97 -6.18 -9.66
C VAL A 140 4.40 -6.37 -8.26
N PHE A 141 3.09 -6.17 -8.05
CA PHE A 141 2.45 -6.48 -6.77
C PHE A 141 2.65 -7.96 -6.38
N LEU A 142 2.42 -8.89 -7.30
CA LEU A 142 2.56 -10.31 -7.01
C LEU A 142 4.02 -10.67 -6.64
N GLN A 143 4.99 -10.19 -7.40
CA GLN A 143 6.42 -10.46 -7.16
C GLN A 143 6.95 -9.81 -5.88
N ASP A 144 6.52 -8.59 -5.57
CA ASP A 144 7.05 -7.83 -4.43
C ASP A 144 6.27 -8.01 -3.13
N ILE A 145 5.04 -8.49 -3.20
CA ILE A 145 4.14 -8.68 -2.05
C ILE A 145 3.68 -10.15 -1.98
N ASP A 146 2.83 -10.61 -2.90
CA ASP A 146 2.20 -11.95 -2.83
C ASP A 146 3.23 -13.07 -2.61
N ASP A 147 4.35 -13.02 -3.32
CA ASP A 147 5.42 -14.01 -3.26
C ASP A 147 6.24 -13.98 -1.96
N LYS A 148 6.23 -12.86 -1.23
CA LYS A 148 7.14 -12.60 -0.10
C LYS A 148 6.48 -12.70 1.26
N PHE A 149 5.16 -12.54 1.34
CA PHE A 149 4.41 -12.59 2.60
C PHE A 149 3.70 -13.94 2.77
N PRO A 150 3.44 -14.39 4.01
CA PRO A 150 2.72 -15.63 4.24
C PRO A 150 1.35 -15.66 3.55
N THR A 151 0.89 -16.83 3.16
CA THR A 151 -0.41 -17.02 2.48
C THR A 151 -1.61 -16.64 3.35
N SER A 152 -1.42 -16.52 4.66
CA SER A 152 -2.42 -16.02 5.62
C SER A 152 -2.46 -14.49 5.73
N TYR A 153 -1.49 -13.78 5.14
CA TYR A 153 -1.44 -12.32 5.19
C TYR A 153 -2.64 -11.72 4.47
N LYS A 154 -3.25 -10.68 5.04
CA LYS A 154 -4.49 -10.08 4.54
C LYS A 154 -4.21 -8.75 3.85
N PHE A 155 -4.40 -8.68 2.54
CA PHE A 155 -4.27 -7.43 1.79
C PHE A 155 -5.58 -6.65 1.74
N ARG A 156 -5.51 -5.33 2.02
CA ARG A 156 -6.68 -4.45 2.01
C ARG A 156 -6.62 -3.50 0.84
N ILE A 157 -7.76 -3.24 0.21
CA ILE A 157 -7.84 -2.34 -0.96
C ILE A 157 -7.33 -0.91 -0.68
N ARG A 158 -7.58 -0.40 0.53
CA ARG A 158 -7.15 0.94 0.98
C ARG A 158 -5.63 1.15 1.00
N ASP A 159 -4.88 0.07 1.03
CA ASP A 159 -3.42 0.09 1.06
C ASP A 159 -2.83 0.33 -0.34
N TYR A 160 -3.64 0.11 -1.40
CA TYR A 160 -3.26 0.02 -2.81
C TYR A 160 -4.06 0.96 -3.71
N MET A 161 -4.11 2.24 -3.35
CA MET A 161 -4.95 3.23 -4.03
C MET A 161 -4.47 3.55 -5.45
N ASN A 162 -3.16 3.67 -5.67
CA ASN A 162 -2.59 3.96 -6.99
C ASN A 162 -2.68 2.73 -7.90
N LEU A 163 -2.42 1.53 -7.36
CA LEU A 163 -2.62 0.28 -8.10
C LEU A 163 -4.10 0.12 -8.50
N SER A 164 -5.04 0.37 -7.59
CA SER A 164 -6.48 0.35 -7.90
C SER A 164 -6.84 1.37 -8.97
N GLN A 165 -6.32 2.60 -8.91
CA GLN A 165 -6.56 3.61 -9.94
C GLN A 165 -6.01 3.20 -11.32
N ALA A 166 -4.89 2.48 -11.36
CA ALA A 166 -4.31 2.00 -12.62
C ALA A 166 -5.19 0.97 -13.34
N SER A 167 -6.16 0.35 -12.67
CA SER A 167 -7.12 -0.55 -13.32
C SER A 167 -8.03 0.16 -14.33
N ARG A 168 -8.17 1.51 -14.24
CA ARG A 168 -9.01 2.33 -15.13
C ARG A 168 -8.69 2.19 -16.63
N THR A 169 -7.47 1.77 -16.96
CA THR A 169 -7.04 1.57 -18.34
C THR A 169 -7.27 0.16 -18.84
N ALA A 170 -7.73 -0.76 -17.98
CA ALA A 170 -7.99 -2.16 -18.35
C ALA A 170 -9.46 -2.34 -18.77
N THR A 171 -9.69 -3.20 -19.75
CA THR A 171 -11.05 -3.57 -20.16
C THR A 171 -11.66 -4.57 -19.18
N GLN A 172 -12.99 -4.67 -19.23
CA GLN A 172 -13.76 -5.61 -18.44
C GLN A 172 -13.30 -7.06 -18.69
N GLU A 173 -13.15 -7.44 -19.96
CA GLU A 173 -12.71 -8.78 -20.38
C GLU A 173 -11.33 -9.10 -19.83
N ARG A 174 -10.42 -8.11 -19.85
CA ARG A 174 -9.05 -8.30 -19.37
C ARG A 174 -9.02 -8.52 -17.86
N LEU A 175 -9.79 -7.73 -17.12
CA LEU A 175 -9.89 -7.86 -15.67
C LEU A 175 -10.53 -9.19 -15.25
N GLY A 176 -11.55 -9.65 -15.98
CA GLY A 176 -12.16 -10.97 -15.76
C GLY A 176 -11.17 -12.11 -16.02
N SER A 177 -10.43 -12.05 -17.14
CA SER A 177 -9.42 -13.07 -17.46
C SER A 177 -8.29 -13.11 -16.42
N MET A 178 -7.83 -11.97 -15.92
CA MET A 178 -6.85 -11.91 -14.83
C MET A 178 -7.36 -12.58 -13.54
N LEU A 179 -8.67 -12.54 -13.27
CA LEU A 179 -9.27 -13.12 -12.07
C LEU A 179 -9.52 -14.63 -12.18
N PHE A 180 -9.72 -15.18 -13.37
CA PHE A 180 -10.10 -16.60 -13.54
C PHE A 180 -9.06 -17.43 -14.30
N ASP A 181 -8.46 -16.87 -15.34
CA ASP A 181 -7.53 -17.59 -16.22
C ASP A 181 -6.07 -17.45 -15.75
N GLN A 182 -5.83 -16.56 -14.77
CA GLN A 182 -4.54 -16.28 -14.14
C GLN A 182 -3.40 -15.86 -15.10
N ASP A 183 -3.64 -15.73 -16.40
CA ASP A 183 -2.69 -15.19 -17.40
C ASP A 183 -1.23 -15.72 -17.28
N GLN A 184 -1.06 -16.99 -16.93
CA GLN A 184 0.25 -17.64 -16.66
C GLN A 184 1.03 -17.08 -15.43
N ILE A 185 0.36 -16.39 -14.52
CA ILE A 185 0.96 -15.87 -13.29
C ILE A 185 0.44 -16.67 -12.09
N THR A 186 1.34 -17.32 -11.37
CA THR A 186 1.01 -18.04 -10.14
C THR A 186 0.68 -17.05 -9.03
N ILE A 187 -0.51 -17.17 -8.45
CA ILE A 187 -0.92 -16.40 -7.27
C ILE A 187 -0.82 -17.32 -6.05
N LYS A 188 0.03 -16.97 -5.09
CA LYS A 188 0.30 -17.78 -3.91
C LYS A 188 -0.60 -17.43 -2.74
N ASN A 189 -0.97 -16.16 -2.57
CA ASN A 189 -1.83 -15.74 -1.48
C ASN A 189 -3.28 -15.60 -1.98
N PRO A 190 -4.24 -16.38 -1.42
CA PRO A 190 -5.66 -16.29 -1.81
C PRO A 190 -6.26 -14.89 -1.65
N THR A 191 -5.76 -14.08 -0.70
CA THR A 191 -6.27 -12.73 -0.47
C THR A 191 -5.88 -11.74 -1.57
N SER A 192 -4.86 -12.04 -2.38
CA SER A 192 -4.52 -11.28 -3.59
C SER A 192 -5.63 -11.36 -4.64
N MET A 193 -6.32 -12.51 -4.74
CA MET A 193 -7.48 -12.66 -5.61
C MET A 193 -8.65 -11.79 -5.14
N SER A 194 -8.91 -11.79 -3.84
CA SER A 194 -9.96 -10.95 -3.25
C SER A 194 -9.63 -9.45 -3.38
N LEU A 195 -8.35 -9.08 -3.31
CA LEU A 195 -7.91 -7.73 -3.62
C LEU A 195 -8.19 -7.37 -5.09
N LEU A 196 -7.88 -8.25 -6.03
CA LEU A 196 -8.17 -8.01 -7.46
C LEU A 196 -9.68 -7.88 -7.70
N LEU A 197 -10.49 -8.75 -7.12
CA LEU A 197 -11.94 -8.63 -7.13
C LEU A 197 -12.39 -7.26 -6.61
N ASN A 198 -11.88 -6.82 -5.44
CA ASN A 198 -12.21 -5.51 -4.87
C ASN A 198 -11.82 -4.34 -5.78
N ILE A 199 -10.69 -4.44 -6.50
CA ILE A 199 -10.29 -3.45 -7.52
C ILE A 199 -11.34 -3.40 -8.64
N ILE A 200 -11.80 -4.55 -9.13
CA ILE A 200 -12.83 -4.65 -10.18
C ILE A 200 -14.17 -4.08 -9.70
N LEU A 201 -14.59 -4.43 -8.49
CA LEU A 201 -15.86 -3.95 -7.92
C LEU A 201 -15.87 -2.42 -7.74
N LEU A 202 -14.73 -1.81 -7.41
CA LEU A 202 -14.59 -0.36 -7.30
C LEU A 202 -14.32 0.35 -8.64
N HIS A 203 -14.11 -0.39 -9.72
CA HIS A 203 -13.83 0.19 -11.03
C HIS A 203 -15.04 0.97 -11.56
N LYS A 204 -14.85 2.25 -11.90
CA LYS A 204 -15.96 3.15 -12.30
C LYS A 204 -16.51 2.89 -13.69
N GLY A 205 -15.70 2.34 -14.60
CA GLY A 205 -16.10 2.05 -15.98
C GLY A 205 -16.74 0.68 -16.21
N ILE A 206 -17.03 -0.08 -15.15
CA ILE A 206 -17.63 -1.42 -15.25
C ILE A 206 -19.06 -1.35 -14.71
N SER A 207 -20.00 -1.97 -15.44
CA SER A 207 -21.41 -1.99 -15.08
C SER A 207 -21.67 -2.75 -13.78
N THR A 208 -22.70 -2.35 -13.05
CA THR A 208 -23.11 -3.04 -11.81
C THR A 208 -23.50 -4.49 -12.08
N ASP A 209 -24.17 -4.77 -13.21
CA ASP A 209 -24.57 -6.13 -13.57
C ASP A 209 -23.36 -7.05 -13.80
N TYR A 210 -22.31 -6.54 -14.46
CA TYR A 210 -21.08 -7.31 -14.60
C TYR A 210 -20.38 -7.53 -13.25
N LYS A 211 -20.38 -6.52 -12.37
CA LYS A 211 -19.81 -6.66 -11.02
C LYS A 211 -20.52 -7.71 -10.18
N LEU A 212 -21.84 -7.83 -10.32
CA LEU A 212 -22.60 -8.89 -9.66
C LEU A 212 -22.29 -10.26 -10.26
N ALA A 213 -22.28 -10.37 -11.60
CA ALA A 213 -21.98 -11.63 -12.29
C ALA A 213 -20.56 -12.14 -11.99
N ILE A 214 -19.55 -11.26 -12.00
CA ILE A 214 -18.16 -11.64 -11.72
C ILE A 214 -17.99 -12.05 -10.25
N PHE A 215 -18.71 -11.41 -9.33
CA PHE A 215 -18.71 -11.77 -7.92
C PHE A 215 -19.33 -13.16 -7.69
N GLU A 216 -20.48 -13.43 -8.30
CA GLU A 216 -21.13 -14.74 -8.27
C GLU A 216 -20.21 -15.83 -8.82
N GLN A 217 -19.58 -15.58 -9.97
CA GLN A 217 -18.59 -16.50 -10.55
C GLN A 217 -17.39 -16.72 -9.62
N PHE A 218 -16.90 -15.66 -8.97
CA PHE A 218 -15.81 -15.73 -8.02
C PHE A 218 -16.14 -16.60 -6.80
N LEU A 219 -17.33 -16.44 -6.21
CA LEU A 219 -17.79 -17.25 -5.09
C LEU A 219 -17.90 -18.74 -5.42
N ARG A 220 -18.29 -19.06 -6.66
CA ARG A 220 -18.38 -20.45 -7.14
C ARG A 220 -17.03 -21.04 -7.53
N SER A 221 -15.99 -20.23 -7.68
CA SER A 221 -14.64 -20.69 -8.00
C SER A 221 -13.92 -21.23 -6.75
N SER A 222 -12.91 -22.08 -6.95
CA SER A 222 -12.05 -22.59 -5.87
C SER A 222 -11.29 -21.48 -5.11
N ASN A 223 -11.26 -20.26 -5.66
CA ASN A 223 -10.61 -19.08 -5.06
C ASN A 223 -11.53 -18.28 -4.13
N GLY A 224 -12.84 -18.60 -4.08
CA GLY A 224 -13.90 -17.78 -3.49
C GLY A 224 -13.95 -17.68 -1.96
N ALA A 225 -13.05 -18.35 -1.22
CA ALA A 225 -13.23 -18.56 0.21
C ALA A 225 -12.52 -17.56 1.14
N ALA A 226 -11.55 -16.77 0.66
CA ALA A 226 -10.74 -15.92 1.53
C ALA A 226 -11.14 -14.44 1.47
N LEU A 227 -11.63 -13.87 2.58
CA LEU A 227 -11.86 -12.42 2.75
C LEU A 227 -12.80 -11.75 1.74
N ILE A 228 -14.03 -12.24 1.65
CA ILE A 228 -15.06 -11.62 0.80
C ILE A 228 -15.88 -10.53 1.50
N ASP A 229 -15.67 -10.30 2.80
CA ASP A 229 -16.39 -9.27 3.57
C ASP A 229 -16.32 -7.90 2.89
N ASP A 230 -15.11 -7.48 2.50
CA ASP A 230 -14.89 -6.20 1.81
C ASP A 230 -15.65 -6.17 0.47
N SER A 231 -15.64 -7.28 -0.28
CA SER A 231 -16.35 -7.41 -1.55
C SER A 231 -17.86 -7.25 -1.38
N ILE A 232 -18.43 -7.89 -0.35
CA ILE A 232 -19.85 -7.81 -0.01
C ILE A 232 -20.21 -6.37 0.37
N GLN A 233 -19.42 -5.72 1.23
CA GLN A 233 -19.69 -4.34 1.64
C GLN A 233 -19.63 -3.37 0.46
N ILE A 234 -18.70 -3.57 -0.48
CA ILE A 234 -18.64 -2.79 -1.72
C ILE A 234 -19.93 -2.98 -2.51
N LEU A 235 -20.37 -4.22 -2.71
CA LEU A 235 -21.58 -4.53 -3.49
C LEU A 235 -22.86 -4.01 -2.82
N LEU A 236 -23.03 -4.20 -1.50
CA LEU A 236 -24.19 -3.68 -0.76
C LEU A 236 -24.35 -2.17 -0.93
N ARG A 237 -23.23 -1.42 -0.92
CA ARG A 237 -23.24 0.03 -1.17
C ARG A 237 -23.53 0.37 -2.63
N LEU A 238 -23.07 -0.46 -3.58
CA LEU A 238 -23.30 -0.25 -5.01
C LEU A 238 -24.76 -0.49 -5.42
N VAL A 239 -25.44 -1.42 -4.76
CA VAL A 239 -26.84 -1.79 -5.06
C VAL A 239 -27.84 -1.12 -4.12
N ASP A 240 -27.40 -0.25 -3.21
CA ASP A 240 -28.31 0.46 -2.30
C ASP A 240 -29.32 1.29 -3.12
N GLY A 241 -30.60 1.07 -2.85
CA GLY A 241 -31.70 1.66 -3.61
C GLY A 241 -32.15 0.89 -4.87
N ASN A 242 -31.48 -0.20 -5.26
CA ASN A 242 -31.94 -1.09 -6.34
C ASN A 242 -32.39 -2.46 -5.79
N SER A 243 -33.70 -2.60 -5.57
CA SER A 243 -34.28 -3.78 -4.95
C SER A 243 -34.08 -5.08 -5.73
N SER A 244 -33.99 -5.05 -7.07
CA SER A 244 -33.79 -6.28 -7.85
C SER A 244 -32.35 -6.78 -7.73
N GLN A 245 -31.38 -5.88 -7.86
CA GLN A 245 -29.95 -6.19 -7.73
C GLN A 245 -29.60 -6.60 -6.29
N LEU A 246 -30.20 -5.97 -5.30
CA LEU A 246 -30.05 -6.36 -3.90
C LEU A 246 -30.62 -7.76 -3.64
N ARG A 247 -31.80 -8.11 -4.18
CA ARG A 247 -32.35 -9.47 -4.07
C ARG A 247 -31.43 -10.50 -4.71
N ASN A 248 -30.93 -10.23 -5.92
CA ASN A 248 -29.98 -11.12 -6.61
C ASN A 248 -28.73 -11.37 -5.76
N LEU A 249 -28.10 -10.30 -5.25
CA LEU A 249 -26.93 -10.43 -4.36
C LEU A 249 -27.22 -11.29 -3.12
N LEU A 250 -28.36 -11.09 -2.48
CA LEU A 250 -28.75 -11.87 -1.29
C LEU A 250 -29.04 -13.34 -1.63
N GLU A 251 -29.61 -13.63 -2.80
CA GLU A 251 -29.80 -15.01 -3.29
C GLU A 251 -28.46 -15.68 -3.58
N THR A 252 -27.52 -14.98 -4.22
CA THR A 252 -26.16 -15.47 -4.44
C THR A 252 -25.49 -15.84 -3.11
N LEU A 253 -25.55 -14.95 -2.12
CA LEU A 253 -24.95 -15.16 -0.78
C LEU A 253 -25.61 -16.31 0.00
N LYS A 254 -26.88 -16.60 -0.24
CA LYS A 254 -27.54 -17.79 0.34
C LYS A 254 -27.13 -19.08 -0.35
N SER A 255 -26.87 -19.02 -1.65
CA SER A 255 -26.55 -20.22 -2.45
C SER A 255 -25.14 -20.76 -2.20
N VAL A 256 -24.23 -19.91 -1.72
CA VAL A 256 -22.87 -20.26 -1.35
C VAL A 256 -22.76 -20.05 0.16
N ASP A 257 -22.61 -21.12 0.95
CA ASP A 257 -22.50 -21.05 2.42
C ASP A 257 -21.18 -20.36 2.83
N VAL A 258 -21.13 -19.02 2.74
CA VAL A 258 -19.91 -18.26 3.02
C VAL A 258 -19.86 -17.82 4.48
N LYS A 259 -18.69 -17.98 5.09
CA LYS A 259 -18.37 -17.41 6.39
C LYS A 259 -18.19 -15.90 6.26
N ILE A 260 -19.15 -15.16 6.81
CA ILE A 260 -19.20 -13.70 6.78
C ILE A 260 -19.01 -13.16 8.21
N SER A 261 -18.38 -12.00 8.37
CA SER A 261 -18.21 -11.37 9.68
C SER A 261 -19.53 -10.84 10.26
N ALA A 262 -19.62 -10.73 11.59
CA ALA A 262 -20.82 -10.22 12.26
C ALA A 262 -21.23 -8.81 11.80
N THR A 263 -20.25 -7.95 11.50
CA THR A 263 -20.51 -6.60 10.98
C THR A 263 -21.20 -6.66 9.62
N THR A 264 -20.69 -7.48 8.69
CA THR A 264 -21.29 -7.64 7.37
C THR A 264 -22.67 -8.31 7.46
N CYS A 265 -22.88 -9.25 8.40
CA CYS A 265 -24.20 -9.82 8.67
C CYS A 265 -25.22 -8.74 9.11
N ASN A 266 -24.83 -7.83 10.01
CA ASN A 266 -25.70 -6.74 10.46
C ASN A 266 -26.08 -5.79 9.31
N GLU A 267 -25.13 -5.48 8.42
CA GLU A 267 -25.40 -4.66 7.22
C GLU A 267 -26.36 -5.39 6.25
N ILE A 268 -26.15 -6.69 6.03
CA ILE A 268 -27.05 -7.53 5.23
C ILE A 268 -28.46 -7.50 5.82
N ASP A 269 -28.62 -7.63 7.14
CA ASP A 269 -29.93 -7.64 7.80
C ASP A 269 -30.61 -6.27 7.74
N SER A 270 -29.85 -5.18 7.84
CA SER A 270 -30.35 -3.83 7.58
C SER A 270 -30.87 -3.67 6.16
N CYS A 271 -30.14 -4.20 5.16
CA CYS A 271 -30.57 -4.18 3.76
C CYS A 271 -31.81 -5.06 3.52
N LYS A 272 -31.94 -6.22 4.18
CA LYS A 272 -33.14 -7.06 4.11
C LYS A 272 -34.37 -6.34 4.65
N ALA A 273 -34.23 -5.59 5.74
CA ALA A 273 -35.33 -4.81 6.31
C ALA A 273 -35.84 -3.73 5.35
N LYS A 274 -34.98 -3.16 4.50
CA LYS A 274 -35.37 -2.18 3.46
C LYS A 274 -36.17 -2.80 2.29
N LEU A 275 -36.16 -4.14 2.15
CA LEU A 275 -36.85 -4.85 1.06
C LEU A 275 -38.27 -5.32 1.45
N GLN A 276 -38.64 -5.19 2.72
CA GLN A 276 -39.97 -5.51 3.27
C GLN A 276 -40.88 -4.28 3.20
#